data_AF-A0A0B7C0G5-F1
#
_entry.id   AF-A0A0B7C0G5-F1
#
_cell.length_a   1.000
_cell.length_b   1.000
_cell.length_c   1.000
_cell.angle_alpha   90.00
_cell.angle_beta   90.00
_cell.angle_gamma   90.00
#
_symmetry.space_group_name_H-M   'P 1'
#
loop_
_entity.id
_entity.type
_entity.pdbx_description
1 polymer ?
#
loop_
_entity_poly.entity_id
_entity_poly.type
_entity_poly.pdbx_seq_one_letter_code
_entity_poly.pdbx_strand_id
1 'polypeptide(L)'
;SVVGDFIGDRMKDVDNDAGVPPYDSVREYNFEGGSSDAGSLSSLNASSADLSHDYDCLNDWGPKFSKLATMYGAGQDLEQD
;
A
#
# COMPACT_ATOMS: atom_id res chain seq x y z
N SER A 1 12.43 -33.36 -66.52
CA SER A 1 13.03 -32.31 -67.37
C SER A 1 13.91 -31.50 -66.46
N VAL A 2 15.15 -31.23 -66.82
CA VAL A 2 16.12 -30.51 -65.96
C VAL A 2 15.53 -29.20 -65.41
N VAL A 3 14.67 -28.53 -66.19
CA VAL A 3 13.96 -27.31 -65.78
C VAL A 3 12.87 -27.57 -64.73
N GLY A 4 12.16 -28.70 -64.84
CA GLY A 4 11.12 -29.09 -63.88
C GLY A 4 11.71 -29.45 -62.51
N ASP A 5 12.85 -30.13 -62.51
CA ASP A 5 13.55 -30.51 -61.27
C ASP A 5 14.10 -29.25 -60.58
N PHE A 6 14.67 -28.30 -61.33
CA PHE A 6 15.13 -27.00 -60.80
C PHE A 6 14.03 -26.15 -60.18
N ILE A 7 12.84 -26.10 -60.79
CA ILE A 7 11.70 -25.36 -60.24
C ILE A 7 11.17 -26.05 -58.98
N GLY A 8 11.13 -27.38 -58.97
CA GLY A 8 10.70 -28.17 -57.81
C GLY A 8 11.62 -27.96 -56.61
N ASP A 9 12.94 -27.98 -56.84
CA ASP A 9 13.93 -27.75 -55.79
C ASP A 9 13.82 -26.33 -55.23
N ARG A 10 13.71 -25.30 -56.08
CA ARG A 10 13.55 -23.91 -55.62
C ARG A 10 12.23 -23.66 -54.88
N MET A 11 11.15 -24.32 -55.29
CA MET A 11 9.87 -24.24 -54.59
C MET A 11 10.00 -24.78 -53.17
N LYS A 12 10.65 -25.95 -53.03
CA LYS A 12 10.89 -26.58 -51.74
C LYS A 12 11.78 -25.74 -50.84
N ASP A 13 12.79 -25.09 -51.40
CA ASP A 13 13.68 -24.19 -50.63
C ASP A 13 12.91 -22.98 -50.09
N VAL A 14 12.00 -22.39 -50.88
CA VAL A 14 11.19 -21.24 -50.47
C VAL A 14 10.11 -21.63 -49.46
N ASP A 15 9.49 -22.79 -49.62
CA ASP A 15 8.45 -23.29 -48.70
C ASP A 15 9.00 -23.61 -47.30
N ASN A 16 10.31 -23.84 -47.17
CA ASN A 16 10.97 -24.14 -45.89
C ASN A 16 11.77 -22.94 -45.35
N ASP A 17 11.66 -21.76 -45.96
CA ASP A 17 12.34 -20.56 -45.48
C ASP A 17 11.72 -20.09 -44.16
N ALA A 18 12.50 -20.08 -43.08
CA ALA A 18 12.07 -19.58 -41.77
C ALA A 18 12.06 -18.03 -41.69
N GLY A 19 12.55 -17.35 -42.74
CA GLY A 19 12.50 -15.90 -42.90
C GLY A 19 11.19 -15.37 -43.48
N VAL A 20 10.25 -16.25 -43.85
CA VAL A 20 8.90 -15.85 -44.25
C VAL A 20 7.92 -15.83 -43.05
N PRO A 21 6.88 -14.98 -43.09
CA PRO A 21 5.99 -14.73 -41.96
C PRO A 21 5.17 -15.97 -41.52
N PRO A 22 4.58 -15.97 -40.31
CA PRO A 22 4.44 -14.83 -39.40
C PRO A 22 5.64 -14.68 -38.46
N TYR A 23 6.22 -13.48 -38.43
CA TYR A 23 7.19 -13.13 -37.41
C TYR A 23 6.55 -13.14 -36.02
N ASP A 24 7.37 -13.40 -35.00
CA ASP A 24 6.94 -13.27 -33.62
C ASP A 24 6.57 -11.83 -33.30
N SER A 25 5.50 -11.66 -32.52
CA SER A 25 5.07 -10.36 -32.01
C SER A 25 5.27 -10.30 -30.51
N VAL A 26 5.79 -9.17 -30.03
CA VAL A 26 5.87 -8.88 -28.60
C VAL A 26 4.52 -8.34 -28.12
N ARG A 27 4.13 -8.73 -26.90
CA ARG A 27 2.95 -8.17 -26.23
C ARG A 27 3.40 -7.46 -24.98
N GLU A 28 3.16 -6.15 -24.96
CA GLU A 28 3.45 -5.31 -23.81
C GLU A 28 2.29 -5.38 -22.81
N TYR A 29 2.62 -5.49 -21.53
CA TYR A 29 1.65 -5.58 -20.45
C TYR A 29 1.97 -4.53 -19.40
N ASN A 30 1.10 -3.51 -19.31
CA ASN A 30 1.26 -2.37 -18.42
C ASN A 30 0.05 -2.20 -17.49
N PHE A 31 -0.64 -3.30 -17.16
CA PHE A 31 -1.80 -3.23 -16.27
C PHE A 31 -1.35 -3.29 -14.82
N GLU A 32 -1.45 -2.16 -14.12
CA GLU A 32 -1.04 -1.98 -12.72
C GLU A 32 -2.08 -2.51 -11.71
N GLY A 33 -3.28 -2.85 -12.17
CA GLY A 33 -4.42 -3.07 -11.29
C GLY A 33 -5.29 -1.83 -11.16
N GLY A 34 -6.48 -2.01 -10.59
CA GLY A 34 -7.38 -0.90 -10.29
C GLY A 34 -7.12 -0.32 -8.90
N SER A 35 -7.43 0.96 -8.71
CA SER A 35 -7.51 1.56 -7.38
C SER A 35 -8.54 0.81 -6.55
N SER A 36 -8.07 -0.08 -5.69
CA SER A 36 -8.93 -0.81 -4.77
C SER A 36 -8.97 -0.06 -3.45
N ASP A 37 -10.17 0.19 -2.94
CA ASP A 37 -10.33 0.70 -1.58
C ASP A 37 -9.85 -0.41 -0.64
N ALA A 38 -8.69 -0.21 -0.02
CA ALA A 38 -8.04 -1.19 0.84
C ALA A 38 -8.77 -1.34 2.18
N GLY A 39 -10.11 -1.43 2.17
CA GLY A 39 -10.95 -1.44 3.35
C GLY A 39 -10.61 -0.34 4.36
N SER A 40 -11.02 -0.56 5.61
CA SER A 40 -10.63 0.31 6.72
C SER A 40 -9.46 -0.29 7.48
N LEU A 41 -8.42 0.50 7.69
CA LEU A 41 -7.33 0.13 8.59
C LEU A 41 -7.76 0.32 10.05
N SER A 42 -7.37 -0.60 10.93
CA SER A 42 -7.59 -0.44 12.37
C SER A 42 -6.82 0.77 12.88
N SER A 43 -7.47 1.59 13.73
CA SER A 43 -6.79 2.67 14.41
C SER A 43 -5.72 2.11 15.35
N LEU A 44 -4.54 2.73 15.38
CA LEU A 44 -3.46 2.43 16.32
C LEU A 44 -3.78 2.96 17.73
N ASN A 45 -5.03 2.90 18.18
CA ASN A 45 -5.39 3.39 19.50
C ASN A 45 -4.75 2.45 20.54
N ALA A 46 -3.49 2.77 20.89
CA ALA A 46 -2.86 2.32 22.11
C ALA A 46 -3.86 2.61 23.23
N SER A 47 -4.02 1.67 24.16
CA SER A 47 -4.95 1.71 25.28
C SER A 47 -4.79 3.01 26.11
N SER A 48 -5.34 4.12 25.63
CA SER A 48 -5.38 5.41 26.33
C SER A 48 -6.59 5.50 27.26
N ALA A 49 -7.31 4.38 27.43
CA ALA A 49 -8.46 4.27 28.33
C ALA A 49 -8.06 4.05 29.79
N ASP A 50 -6.76 3.87 30.08
CA ASP A 50 -6.26 3.62 31.44
C ASP A 50 -5.00 4.45 31.76
N LEU A 51 -4.92 5.67 31.22
CA LEU A 51 -4.15 6.69 31.91
C LEU A 51 -5.08 7.22 32.99
N SER A 52 -4.93 6.67 34.21
CA SER A 52 -5.55 7.23 35.41
C SER A 52 -5.43 8.74 35.33
N HIS A 53 -6.54 9.46 35.48
CA HIS A 53 -6.62 10.92 35.46
C HIS A 53 -5.88 11.55 36.65
N ASP A 54 -4.61 11.21 36.81
CA ASP A 54 -3.69 11.74 37.79
C ASP A 54 -2.90 12.86 37.11
N TYR A 55 -3.25 14.09 37.51
CA TYR A 55 -2.66 15.31 36.99
C TYR A 55 -1.86 16.05 38.06
N ASP A 56 -1.35 15.33 39.06
CA ASP A 56 -0.58 15.92 40.17
C ASP A 56 0.66 16.69 39.67
N CYS A 57 1.19 16.31 38.50
CA CYS A 57 2.28 17.03 37.85
C CYS A 57 1.96 18.51 37.52
N LEU A 58 0.68 18.88 37.40
CA LEU A 58 0.27 20.27 37.14
C LEU A 58 0.64 21.22 38.29
N ASN A 59 0.75 20.71 39.52
CA ASN A 59 1.15 21.51 40.68
C ASN A 59 2.60 22.03 40.56
N ASP A 60 3.46 21.24 39.91
CA ASP A 60 4.88 21.55 39.76
C ASP A 60 5.22 22.41 38.53
N TRP A 61 4.25 22.64 37.63
CA TRP A 61 4.47 23.40 36.38
C TRP A 61 4.45 24.92 36.57
N GLY A 62 4.11 25.39 37.77
CA GLY A 62 4.19 26.80 38.17
C GLY A 62 2.93 27.63 37.90
N PRO A 63 2.96 28.95 38.16
CA PRO A 63 1.76 29.78 38.32
C PRO A 63 0.91 29.92 37.06
N LYS A 64 1.50 29.75 35.87
CA LYS A 64 0.75 29.76 34.60
C LYS A 64 -0.24 28.59 34.49
N PHE A 65 0.05 27.48 35.17
CA PHE A 65 -0.77 26.27 35.17
C PHE A 65 -1.63 26.15 36.42
N SER A 66 -1.59 27.12 37.35
CA SER A 66 -2.35 27.10 38.61
C SER A 66 -3.84 26.87 38.38
N LYS A 67 -4.45 27.50 37.36
CA LYS A 67 -5.87 27.28 37.04
C LYS A 67 -6.18 25.84 36.63
N LEU A 68 -5.28 25.21 35.88
CA LEU A 68 -5.42 23.81 35.47
C LEU A 68 -5.17 22.87 36.66
N ALA A 69 -4.15 23.15 37.47
CA ALA A 69 -3.88 22.41 38.71
C ALA A 69 -5.08 22.45 39.67
N THR A 70 -5.74 23.60 39.82
CA THR A 70 -6.97 23.71 40.61
C THR A 70 -8.13 22.92 40.00
N MET A 71 -8.28 22.89 38.67
CA MET A 71 -9.39 22.18 38.01
C MET A 71 -9.22 20.65 38.00
N TYR A 72 -7.98 20.16 37.89
CA TYR A 72 -7.69 18.73 37.68
C TYR A 72 -7.00 18.05 38.87
N GLY A 73 -6.41 18.80 39.82
CA GLY A 73 -5.80 18.27 41.04
C GLY A 73 -6.75 18.22 42.26
N ALA A 74 -7.91 18.88 42.19
CA ALA A 74 -8.92 18.87 43.27
C ALA A 74 -9.89 17.68 43.20
N GLY A 75 -9.63 16.71 42.33
CA GLY A 75 -10.50 15.56 42.10
C GLY A 75 -10.40 14.42 43.12
N GLN A 76 -9.51 14.52 44.12
CA GLN A 76 -9.33 13.46 45.14
C GLN A 76 -10.09 13.70 46.46
N ASP A 77 -10.76 14.85 46.63
CA ASP A 77 -11.40 15.23 47.91
C ASP A 77 -12.95 15.11 47.91
N LEU A 78 -13.56 14.47 46.91
CA LEU A 78 -15.03 14.31 46.83
C LEU A 78 -15.55 12.91 47.22
N GLU A 79 -14.72 12.05 47.82
CA GLU A 79 -15.20 10.84 48.50
C GLU A 79 -15.15 10.99 50.03
N GLN A 80 -16.17 11.62 50.61
CA GLN A 80 -16.68 11.34 51.96
C GLN A 80 -17.98 12.12 52.26
N ASP A 81 -19.12 11.50 51.96
CA ASP A 81 -20.26 11.37 52.89
C ASP A 81 -21.17 10.20 52.43
#